data_AF-A0A183VH83-F1
#
_entry.id   AF-A0A183VH83-F1
#
_cell.length_a   1.000
_cell.length_b   1.000
_cell.length_c   1.000
_cell.angle_alpha   90.00
_cell.angle_beta   90.00
_cell.angle_gamma   90.00
#
_symmetry.space_group_name_H-M   'P 1'
#
loop_
_entity.id
_entity.type
_entity.pdbx_description
1 polymer ?
#
loop_
_entity_poly.entity_id
_entity_poly.type
_entity_poly.pdbx_seq_one_letter_code
_entity_poly.pdbx_strand_id
1 'polypeptide(L)'
;LTFLNDLFRIDPMSQLNEPTDAYDLIAWIQQAFGYMAMVDYPYPSSFITPLPGWPVNYACKYAQEEITDPKLAATVLYEMSNVFYNYSGDLPTNCVNYTVCGDTVMNSISAPGTQMSWPWQICTELITEVCSEGPPNDFFSDQCSMYGGPQEQMLISCMWSFWPIGYNEILFDPNAIPIEYGHNYAAASNIIFTSVLLAIFFDLGRQCVITTL
;
A
#
# COMPACT_ATOMS: atom_id res chain seq x y z
N LEU A 1 -0.30 19.40 12.65
CA LEU A 1 0.18 19.42 11.25
C LEU A 1 1.66 19.78 11.18
N THR A 2 2.11 20.94 11.68
CA THR A 2 3.55 21.29 11.72
C THR A 2 4.44 20.20 12.31
N PHE A 3 4.10 19.65 13.48
CA PHE A 3 4.82 18.53 14.08
C PHE A 3 4.96 17.31 13.14
N LEU A 4 3.90 16.98 12.38
CA LEU A 4 3.92 15.85 11.45
C LEU A 4 4.75 16.18 10.20
N ASN A 5 4.61 17.39 9.65
CA ASN A 5 5.43 17.86 8.53
C ASN A 5 6.93 17.78 8.88
N ASP A 6 7.30 18.21 10.09
CA ASP A 6 8.68 18.17 10.55
C ASP A 6 9.16 16.72 10.81
N LEU A 7 8.36 15.92 11.53
CA LEU A 7 8.70 14.54 11.88
C LEU A 7 8.89 13.66 10.64
N PHE A 8 7.94 13.71 9.70
CA PHE A 8 7.96 12.92 8.48
C PHE A 8 8.83 13.55 7.38
N ARG A 9 9.47 14.70 7.64
CA ARG A 9 10.27 15.45 6.65
C ARG A 9 9.51 15.68 5.34
N ILE A 10 8.26 16.11 5.45
CA ILE A 10 7.35 16.21 4.30
C ILE A 10 7.82 17.35 3.39
N ASP A 11 7.92 17.05 2.09
CA ASP A 11 8.35 18.01 1.08
C ASP A 11 7.43 19.25 1.05
N PRO A 12 7.97 20.48 0.85
CA PRO A 12 7.17 21.69 0.73
C PRO A 12 5.97 21.59 -0.22
N MET A 13 6.07 20.83 -1.31
CA MET A 13 4.97 20.68 -2.27
C MET A 13 3.83 19.76 -1.78
N SER A 14 4.06 19.01 -0.70
CA SER A 14 3.18 17.96 -0.18
C SER A 14 2.79 18.17 1.29
N GLN A 15 3.02 19.37 1.84
CA GLN A 15 2.76 19.62 3.25
C GLN A 15 1.30 19.44 3.64
N LEU A 16 1.10 18.91 4.84
CA LEU A 16 -0.22 18.84 5.47
C LEU A 16 -0.60 20.23 5.99
N ASN A 17 -1.66 20.80 5.42
CA ASN A 17 -2.18 22.13 5.70
C ASN A 17 -3.53 22.09 6.44
N GLU A 18 -4.32 21.04 6.21
CA GLU A 18 -5.62 20.82 6.86
C GLU A 18 -5.76 19.39 7.41
N PRO A 19 -6.70 19.13 8.34
CA PRO A 19 -6.86 17.82 8.96
C PRO A 19 -7.15 16.69 7.95
N THR A 20 -7.80 17.01 6.83
CA THR A 20 -8.10 16.10 5.71
C THR A 20 -6.85 15.57 5.02
N ASP A 21 -5.76 16.35 4.99
CA ASP A 21 -4.48 15.89 4.42
C ASP A 21 -3.89 14.71 5.21
N ALA A 22 -4.36 14.46 6.45
CA ALA A 22 -3.95 13.28 7.20
C ALA A 22 -4.25 11.96 6.47
N TYR A 23 -5.26 11.92 5.59
CA TYR A 23 -5.54 10.74 4.77
C TYR A 23 -4.39 10.40 3.81
N ASP A 24 -3.73 11.40 3.23
CA ASP A 24 -2.55 11.18 2.38
C ASP A 24 -1.41 10.56 3.19
N LEU A 25 -1.16 11.06 4.40
CA LEU A 25 -0.14 10.52 5.29
C LEU A 25 -0.47 9.08 5.72
N ILE A 26 -1.73 8.80 6.06
CA ILE A 26 -2.18 7.45 6.42
C ILE A 26 -1.99 6.49 5.25
N ALA A 27 -2.38 6.89 4.04
CA ALA A 27 -2.19 6.10 2.83
C ALA A 27 -0.71 5.83 2.53
N TRP A 28 0.16 6.83 2.71
CA TRP A 28 1.61 6.70 2.56
C TRP A 28 2.21 5.68 3.55
N ILE A 29 1.79 5.70 4.82
CA ILE A 29 2.19 4.71 5.83
C ILE A 29 1.68 3.31 5.45
N GLN A 30 0.41 3.20 5.06
CA GLN A 30 -0.21 1.94 4.63
C GLN A 30 0.52 1.31 3.45
N GLN A 31 0.90 2.12 2.46
CA GLN A 31 1.68 1.67 1.30
C GLN A 31 3.04 1.11 1.71
N ALA A 32 3.78 1.77 2.61
CA ALA A 32 5.07 1.24 3.08
C ALA A 32 4.92 -0.16 3.67
N PHE A 33 3.92 -0.37 4.52
CA PHE A 33 3.69 -1.67 5.15
C PHE A 33 3.24 -2.71 4.13
N GLY A 34 2.31 -2.35 3.25
CA GLY A 34 1.86 -3.20 2.16
C GLY A 34 3.00 -3.63 1.24
N TYR A 35 3.88 -2.73 0.82
CA TYR A 35 4.97 -3.12 -0.05
C TYR A 35 6.08 -3.88 0.69
N MET A 36 6.49 -3.45 1.90
CA MET A 36 7.53 -4.17 2.65
C MET A 36 7.19 -5.64 2.85
N ALA A 37 5.94 -5.94 3.15
CA ALA A 37 5.52 -7.31 3.36
C ALA A 37 5.33 -8.10 2.06
N MET A 38 5.09 -7.46 0.91
CA MET A 38 5.20 -8.12 -0.41
C MET A 38 6.65 -8.49 -0.75
N VAL A 39 7.63 -7.73 -0.27
CA VAL A 39 9.06 -7.92 -0.57
C VAL A 39 9.90 -8.28 0.66
N ASP A 40 9.33 -9.06 1.60
CA ASP A 40 10.00 -9.50 2.83
C ASP A 40 11.04 -10.62 2.59
N TYR A 41 12.03 -10.32 1.74
CA TYR A 41 13.06 -11.28 1.35
C TYR A 41 14.12 -11.47 2.44
N PRO A 42 14.73 -12.67 2.58
CA PRO A 42 15.73 -12.97 3.60
C PRO A 42 17.09 -12.29 3.40
N TYR A 43 17.25 -11.48 2.35
CA TYR A 43 18.48 -10.81 1.98
C TYR A 43 18.20 -9.40 1.45
N PRO A 44 19.17 -8.48 1.48
CA PRO A 44 19.00 -7.14 0.93
C PRO A 44 18.61 -7.18 -0.55
N SER A 45 17.62 -6.37 -0.93
CA SER A 45 17.10 -6.34 -2.29
C SER A 45 16.78 -4.92 -2.73
N SER A 46 16.72 -4.69 -4.04
CA SER A 46 16.41 -3.38 -4.63
C SER A 46 15.39 -3.52 -5.77
N PHE A 47 14.35 -4.34 -5.56
CA PHE A 47 13.32 -4.58 -6.59
C PHE A 47 12.42 -3.35 -6.78
N ILE A 48 11.80 -2.86 -5.70
CA ILE A 48 11.00 -1.62 -5.70
C ILE A 48 11.87 -0.45 -5.24
N THR A 49 12.54 -0.65 -4.10
CA THR A 49 13.42 0.30 -3.43
C THR A 49 14.50 -0.50 -2.70
N PRO A 50 15.70 0.05 -2.45
CA PRO A 50 16.70 -0.61 -1.62
C PRO A 50 16.15 -0.92 -0.23
N LEU A 51 16.16 -2.19 0.17
CA LEU A 51 15.69 -2.67 1.46
C LEU A 51 16.70 -3.62 2.12
N PRO A 52 16.72 -3.71 3.46
CA PRO A 52 17.49 -4.72 4.17
C PRO A 52 16.89 -6.11 3.93
N GLY A 53 17.62 -7.16 4.36
CA GLY A 53 17.00 -8.47 4.53
C GLY A 53 16.00 -8.46 5.69
N TRP A 54 14.86 -9.12 5.51
CA TRP A 54 13.72 -9.13 6.41
C TRP A 54 13.22 -7.71 6.78
N PRO A 55 12.82 -6.88 5.79
CA PRO A 55 12.38 -5.51 6.03
C PRO A 55 11.24 -5.40 7.04
N VAL A 56 10.32 -6.37 7.10
CA VAL A 56 9.24 -6.36 8.10
C VAL A 56 9.81 -6.50 9.51
N ASN A 57 10.68 -7.49 9.74
CA ASN A 57 11.33 -7.66 11.05
C ASN A 57 12.19 -6.45 11.41
N TYR A 58 12.87 -5.86 10.43
CA TYR A 58 13.65 -4.64 10.63
C TYR A 58 12.77 -3.50 11.14
N ALA A 59 11.60 -3.28 10.52
CA ALA A 59 10.65 -2.24 10.93
C ALA A 59 10.01 -2.54 12.29
N CYS A 60 9.59 -3.78 12.57
CA CYS A 60 8.92 -4.09 13.85
C CYS A 60 9.84 -3.88 15.09
N LYS A 61 11.16 -3.73 14.93
CA LYS A 61 12.08 -3.33 16.02
C LYS A 61 11.73 -1.99 16.66
N TYR A 62 11.03 -1.11 15.94
CA TYR A 62 10.58 0.19 16.46
C TYR A 62 9.29 0.09 17.27
N ALA A 63 8.54 -1.02 17.18
CA ALA A 63 7.23 -1.21 17.79
C ALA A 63 7.20 -2.46 18.71
N GLN A 64 8.04 -2.46 19.74
CA GLN A 64 8.19 -3.62 20.64
C GLN A 64 7.24 -3.61 21.85
N GLU A 65 6.71 -2.45 22.21
CA GLU A 65 5.87 -2.24 23.39
C GLU A 65 4.58 -1.52 22.99
N GLU A 66 3.57 -1.61 23.85
CA GLU A 66 2.33 -0.86 23.66
C GLU A 66 2.58 0.65 23.76
N ILE A 67 2.18 1.38 22.73
CA ILE A 67 2.40 2.83 22.63
C ILE A 67 1.09 3.56 22.93
N THR A 68 1.07 4.32 24.01
CA THR A 68 -0.10 5.12 24.42
C THR A 68 0.04 6.61 24.12
N ASP A 69 1.27 7.10 23.94
CA ASP A 69 1.54 8.50 23.59
C ASP A 69 1.38 8.73 22.07
N PRO A 70 0.49 9.63 21.62
CA PRO A 70 0.24 9.85 20.19
C PRO A 70 1.45 10.38 19.41
N LYS A 71 2.34 11.15 20.03
CA LYS A 71 3.54 11.67 19.36
C LYS A 71 4.57 10.56 19.18
N LEU A 72 4.77 9.74 20.20
CA LEU A 72 5.60 8.54 20.12
C LEU A 72 5.06 7.57 19.08
N ALA A 73 3.74 7.36 19.02
CA ALA A 73 3.11 6.53 17.99
C ALA A 73 3.42 7.07 16.58
N ALA A 74 3.29 8.38 16.36
CA ALA A 74 3.66 9.00 15.09
C ALA A 74 5.15 8.82 14.78
N THR A 75 6.03 8.95 15.76
CA THR A 75 7.48 8.72 15.58
C THR A 75 7.79 7.28 15.20
N VAL A 76 7.16 6.31 15.86
CA VAL A 76 7.35 4.88 15.52
C VAL A 76 6.81 4.58 14.12
N LEU A 77 5.65 5.10 13.75
CA LEU A 77 5.11 4.95 12.40
C LEU A 77 6.03 5.57 11.33
N TYR A 78 6.64 6.73 11.62
CA TYR A 78 7.65 7.32 10.76
C TYR A 78 8.87 6.41 10.61
N GLU A 79 9.48 5.96 11.71
CA GLU A 79 10.66 5.09 11.67
C GLU A 79 10.39 3.79 10.89
N MET A 80 9.24 3.16 11.12
CA MET A 80 8.84 1.95 10.41
C MET A 80 8.62 2.20 8.90
N SER A 81 7.91 3.27 8.54
CA SER A 81 7.63 3.59 7.13
C SER A 81 8.90 4.05 6.39
N ASN A 82 9.80 4.72 7.08
CA ASN A 82 11.05 5.23 6.52
C ASN A 82 12.04 4.09 6.17
N VAL A 83 11.88 2.89 6.73
CA VAL A 83 12.57 1.68 6.23
C VAL A 83 12.24 1.43 4.77
N PHE A 84 10.99 1.64 4.35
CA PHE A 84 10.60 1.46 2.96
C PHE A 84 11.12 2.60 2.07
N TYR A 85 10.84 3.84 2.47
CA TYR A 85 11.08 4.99 1.60
C TYR A 85 12.54 5.47 1.59
N ASN A 86 13.31 5.24 2.65
CA ASN A 86 14.63 5.84 2.80
C ASN A 86 15.63 4.99 3.60
N TYR A 87 15.67 3.68 3.36
CA TYR A 87 16.66 2.81 3.99
C TYR A 87 18.12 3.18 3.63
N SER A 88 18.37 3.69 2.41
CA SER A 88 19.71 4.12 2.00
C SER A 88 20.16 5.44 2.64
N GLY A 89 19.21 6.25 3.13
CA GLY A 89 19.46 7.56 3.71
C GLY A 89 19.65 8.68 2.68
N ASP A 90 19.43 8.42 1.39
CA ASP A 90 19.67 9.38 0.31
C ASP A 90 18.47 10.33 0.07
N LEU A 91 17.28 9.99 0.57
CA LEU A 91 16.07 10.78 0.36
C LEU A 91 16.00 11.93 1.40
N PRO A 92 16.05 13.21 0.98
CA PRO A 92 16.07 14.33 1.91
C PRO A 92 14.68 14.66 2.49
N THR A 93 13.63 14.50 1.68
CA THR A 93 12.23 14.82 2.00
C THR A 93 11.31 13.72 1.48
N ASN A 94 10.20 13.49 2.19
CA ASN A 94 9.17 12.54 1.79
C ASN A 94 8.02 13.28 1.10
N CYS A 95 7.54 12.74 -0.02
CA CYS A 95 6.28 13.19 -0.58
C CYS A 95 5.17 12.22 -0.22
N VAL A 96 4.16 12.71 0.51
CA VAL A 96 3.05 11.91 1.03
C VAL A 96 1.76 12.10 0.22
N ASN A 97 1.62 13.23 -0.49
CA ASN A 97 0.47 13.54 -1.32
C ASN A 97 0.70 13.02 -2.75
N TYR A 98 0.02 11.92 -3.07
CA TYR A 98 0.12 11.26 -4.36
C TYR A 98 -0.37 12.12 -5.53
N THR A 99 -1.29 13.08 -5.29
CA THR A 99 -1.87 13.92 -6.36
C THR A 99 -0.84 14.90 -6.92
N VAL A 100 0.12 15.31 -6.10
CA VAL A 100 1.17 16.25 -6.49
C VAL A 100 2.44 15.53 -6.96
N CYS A 101 2.77 14.39 -6.35
CA CYS A 101 4.03 13.68 -6.61
C CYS A 101 3.91 12.44 -7.49
N GLY A 102 2.68 11.95 -7.72
CA GLY A 102 2.43 10.65 -8.31
C GLY A 102 2.75 9.50 -7.34
N ASP A 103 2.45 8.29 -7.80
CA ASP A 103 2.77 7.06 -7.06
C ASP A 103 4.27 6.72 -7.21
N THR A 104 5.00 6.89 -6.11
CA THR A 104 6.46 6.62 -6.04
C THR A 104 6.82 5.18 -6.36
N VAL A 105 5.95 4.22 -6.02
CA VAL A 105 6.19 2.81 -6.29
C VAL A 105 5.93 2.51 -7.75
N MET A 106 4.83 2.99 -8.33
CA MET A 106 4.60 2.86 -9.77
C MET A 106 5.71 3.52 -10.59
N ASN A 107 6.26 4.65 -10.13
CA ASN A 107 7.42 5.28 -10.75
C ASN A 107 8.67 4.37 -10.75
N SER A 108 8.84 3.51 -9.74
CA SER A 108 9.99 2.61 -9.64
C SER A 108 9.86 1.34 -10.50
N ILE A 109 8.64 0.84 -10.72
CA ILE A 109 8.40 -0.44 -11.41
C ILE A 109 7.82 -0.29 -12.82
N SER A 110 7.43 0.92 -13.22
CA SER A 110 6.84 1.20 -14.54
C SER A 110 7.84 1.83 -15.49
N ALA A 111 7.62 1.63 -16.80
CA ALA A 111 8.36 2.39 -17.80
C ALA A 111 8.02 3.90 -17.71
N PRO A 112 8.94 4.80 -18.10
CA PRO A 112 8.65 6.23 -18.15
C PRO A 112 7.40 6.53 -18.98
N GLY A 113 6.42 7.22 -18.39
CA GLY A 113 5.16 7.58 -19.04
C GLY A 113 4.06 6.51 -19.00
N THR A 114 4.27 5.37 -18.32
CA THR A 114 3.28 4.27 -18.23
C THR A 114 2.77 4.02 -16.81
N GLN A 115 2.98 4.97 -15.89
CA GLN A 115 2.62 4.85 -14.47
C GLN A 115 1.12 4.56 -14.27
N MET A 116 0.27 5.08 -15.17
CA MET A 116 -1.18 4.91 -15.10
C MET A 116 -1.68 3.62 -15.77
N SER A 117 -0.81 2.82 -16.40
CA SER A 117 -1.22 1.62 -17.12
C SER A 117 -1.74 0.53 -16.18
N TRP A 118 -1.08 0.31 -15.03
CA TRP A 118 -1.55 -0.66 -14.04
C TRP A 118 -2.81 -0.19 -13.31
N PRO A 119 -2.88 1.05 -12.78
CA PRO A 119 -4.12 1.63 -12.26
C PRO A 119 -5.30 1.52 -13.23
N TRP A 120 -5.07 1.69 -14.53
CA TRP A 120 -6.12 1.54 -15.53
C TRP A 120 -6.64 0.10 -15.60
N GLN A 121 -5.75 -0.90 -15.66
CA GLN A 121 -6.16 -2.31 -15.75
C GLN A 121 -6.99 -2.75 -14.54
N ILE A 122 -6.58 -2.36 -13.32
CA ILE A 122 -7.30 -2.70 -12.09
C ILE A 122 -8.60 -1.93 -11.91
N CYS A 123 -8.78 -0.84 -12.68
CA CYS A 123 -10.02 -0.10 -12.75
C CYS A 123 -10.96 -0.58 -13.85
N THR A 124 -10.54 -1.48 -14.74
CA THR A 124 -11.44 -1.97 -15.80
C THR A 124 -11.80 -3.44 -15.64
N GLU A 125 -10.79 -4.31 -15.62
CA GLU A 125 -11.01 -5.75 -15.73
C GLU A 125 -10.31 -6.51 -14.59
N LEU A 126 -9.11 -6.08 -14.19
CA LEU A 126 -8.33 -6.70 -13.11
C LEU A 126 -8.76 -6.19 -11.73
N ILE A 127 -10.06 -6.21 -11.45
CA ILE A 127 -10.60 -5.65 -10.21
C ILE A 127 -10.03 -6.41 -9.00
N THR A 128 -9.24 -5.71 -8.19
CA THR A 128 -8.68 -6.24 -6.94
C THR A 128 -9.49 -5.72 -5.77
N GLU A 129 -10.23 -6.61 -5.13
CA GLU A 129 -11.04 -6.31 -3.96
C GLU A 129 -10.19 -6.30 -2.69
N VAL A 130 -9.68 -5.13 -2.31
CA VAL A 130 -8.85 -4.96 -1.12
C VAL A 130 -9.36 -3.78 -0.30
N CYS A 131 -9.63 -4.02 0.98
CA CYS A 131 -9.91 -2.99 1.97
C CYS A 131 -9.43 -3.50 3.35
N SER A 132 -9.16 -2.58 4.28
CA SER A 132 -8.89 -2.95 5.67
C SER A 132 -10.19 -3.09 6.45
N GLU A 133 -10.28 -4.13 7.26
CA GLU A 133 -11.41 -4.42 8.17
C GLU A 133 -11.15 -3.90 9.59
N GLY A 134 -9.91 -3.51 9.89
CA GLY A 134 -9.48 -3.02 11.19
C GLY A 134 -9.44 -4.10 12.29
N PRO A 135 -9.17 -3.71 13.54
CA PRO A 135 -8.99 -4.67 14.63
C PRO A 135 -10.27 -5.47 14.90
N PRO A 136 -10.18 -6.81 15.11
CA PRO A 136 -8.95 -7.59 15.32
C PRO A 136 -8.33 -8.21 14.06
N ASN A 137 -8.85 -7.91 12.86
CA ASN A 137 -8.47 -8.59 11.61
C ASN A 137 -7.20 -7.98 11.01
N ASP A 138 -7.06 -6.66 11.08
CA ASP A 138 -5.83 -5.92 10.77
C ASP A 138 -5.66 -4.74 11.74
N PHE A 139 -4.56 -4.00 11.61
CA PHE A 139 -4.23 -2.89 12.52
C PHE A 139 -4.54 -1.51 11.92
N PHE A 140 -5.19 -1.45 10.75
CA PHE A 140 -5.63 -0.21 10.12
C PHE A 140 -7.06 0.16 10.53
N SER A 141 -7.57 1.28 10.03
CA SER A 141 -8.98 1.63 10.22
C SER A 141 -9.87 0.77 9.32
N ASP A 142 -11.09 0.48 9.77
CA ASP A 142 -12.07 -0.28 8.97
C ASP A 142 -12.56 0.54 7.77
N GLN A 143 -11.86 0.39 6.65
CA GLN A 143 -12.18 1.01 5.37
C GLN A 143 -13.32 0.26 4.66
N CYS A 144 -13.42 -1.06 4.85
CA CYS A 144 -14.48 -1.87 4.27
C CYS A 144 -15.86 -1.35 4.71
N SER A 145 -16.06 -1.15 6.01
CA SER A 145 -17.32 -0.59 6.52
C SER A 145 -17.52 0.88 6.13
N MET A 146 -16.44 1.66 6.04
CA MET A 146 -16.50 3.09 5.72
C MET A 146 -16.94 3.35 4.28
N TYR A 147 -16.52 2.52 3.33
CA TYR A 147 -16.79 2.69 1.90
C TYR A 147 -17.87 1.75 1.35
N GLY A 148 -18.47 0.88 2.17
CA GLY A 148 -19.51 -0.05 1.71
C GLY A 148 -18.97 -1.33 1.06
N GLY A 149 -17.69 -1.65 1.31
CA GLY A 149 -17.01 -2.85 0.85
C GLY A 149 -15.82 -2.57 -0.08
N PRO A 150 -15.01 -3.61 -0.39
CA PRO A 150 -13.79 -3.46 -1.19
C PRO A 150 -14.08 -3.07 -2.64
N GLN A 151 -15.15 -3.59 -3.25
CA GLN A 151 -15.55 -3.25 -4.61
C GLN A 151 -15.94 -1.78 -4.75
N GLU A 152 -16.77 -1.28 -3.82
CA GLU A 152 -17.24 0.11 -3.83
C GLU A 152 -16.08 1.08 -3.57
N GLN A 153 -15.19 0.75 -2.62
CA GLN A 153 -13.97 1.51 -2.38
C GLN A 153 -13.12 1.61 -3.66
N MET A 154 -12.95 0.50 -4.39
CA MET A 154 -12.21 0.47 -5.63
C MET A 154 -12.88 1.31 -6.72
N LEU A 155 -14.21 1.16 -6.91
CA LEU A 155 -14.97 1.95 -7.87
C LEU A 155 -14.84 3.46 -7.61
N ILE A 156 -14.98 3.90 -6.37
CA ILE A 156 -14.83 5.31 -5.98
C ILE A 156 -13.42 5.81 -6.32
N SER A 157 -12.38 5.03 -5.99
CA SER A 157 -10.99 5.39 -6.30
C SER A 157 -10.75 5.50 -7.82
N CYS A 158 -11.29 4.56 -8.60
CA CYS A 158 -11.19 4.54 -10.06
C CYS A 158 -11.91 5.72 -10.71
N MET A 159 -13.13 6.01 -10.26
CA MET A 159 -13.87 7.18 -10.69
C MET A 159 -13.07 8.44 -10.41
N TRP A 160 -12.56 8.61 -9.19
CA TRP A 160 -11.79 9.80 -8.84
C TRP A 160 -10.50 9.95 -9.68
N SER A 161 -9.77 8.85 -9.88
CA SER A 161 -8.48 8.85 -10.59
C SER A 161 -8.62 9.12 -12.09
N PHE A 162 -9.66 8.59 -12.72
CA PHE A 162 -9.83 8.61 -14.18
C PHE A 162 -11.02 9.46 -14.66
N TRP A 163 -11.73 10.13 -13.76
CA TRP A 163 -12.77 11.09 -14.11
C TRP A 163 -12.33 12.09 -15.19
N PRO A 164 -11.11 12.70 -15.14
CA PRO A 164 -10.71 13.70 -16.13
C PRO A 164 -10.63 13.17 -17.57
N ILE A 165 -10.50 11.86 -17.75
CA ILE A 165 -10.43 11.22 -19.07
C ILE A 165 -11.75 10.52 -19.47
N GLY A 166 -12.84 10.77 -18.72
CA GLY A 166 -14.18 10.27 -19.05
C GLY A 166 -14.48 8.85 -18.56
N TYR A 167 -13.74 8.36 -17.57
CA TYR A 167 -14.03 7.07 -16.94
C TYR A 167 -15.41 7.07 -16.28
N ASN A 168 -16.11 5.94 -16.36
CA ASN A 168 -17.44 5.73 -15.79
C ASN A 168 -17.63 4.28 -15.37
N GLU A 169 -18.66 4.04 -14.55
CA GLU A 169 -18.98 2.74 -13.95
C GLU A 169 -19.17 1.59 -14.96
N ILE A 170 -19.53 1.87 -16.22
CA ILE A 170 -19.69 0.83 -17.25
C ILE A 170 -18.33 0.19 -17.60
N LEU A 171 -17.23 0.91 -17.39
CA LEU A 171 -15.89 0.38 -17.59
C LEU A 171 -15.42 -0.51 -16.44
N PHE A 172 -16.06 -0.45 -15.27
CA PHE A 172 -15.71 -1.26 -14.11
C PHE A 172 -16.42 -2.61 -14.18
N ASP A 173 -15.73 -3.63 -14.69
CA ASP A 173 -16.30 -4.98 -14.84
C ASP A 173 -15.62 -6.00 -13.91
N PRO A 174 -16.18 -6.24 -12.71
CA PRO A 174 -15.65 -7.26 -11.79
C PRO A 174 -15.81 -8.68 -12.32
N ASN A 175 -16.63 -8.90 -13.37
CA ASN A 175 -16.86 -10.22 -13.94
C ASN A 175 -15.98 -10.53 -15.16
N ALA A 176 -15.22 -9.56 -15.68
CA ALA A 176 -14.39 -9.74 -16.88
C ALA A 176 -13.44 -10.94 -16.75
N ILE A 177 -12.66 -11.00 -15.66
CA ILE A 177 -11.72 -12.09 -15.41
C ILE A 177 -12.43 -13.43 -15.14
N PRO A 178 -13.44 -13.51 -14.26
CA PRO A 178 -14.23 -14.74 -14.08
C PRO A 178 -14.83 -15.29 -15.38
N ILE A 179 -15.28 -14.41 -16.29
CA ILE A 179 -15.90 -14.80 -17.57
C ILE A 179 -14.85 -15.31 -18.56
N GLU A 180 -13.76 -14.56 -18.73
CA GLU A 180 -12.74 -14.87 -19.74
C GLU A 180 -11.86 -16.05 -19.35
N TYR A 181 -11.42 -16.11 -18.09
CA TYR A 181 -10.43 -17.08 -17.62
C TYR A 181 -11.01 -18.16 -16.72
N GLY A 182 -12.17 -17.92 -16.10
CA GLY A 182 -12.75 -18.80 -15.11
C GLY A 182 -11.94 -18.86 -13.80
N HIS A 183 -12.59 -19.34 -12.75
CA HIS A 183 -11.94 -19.67 -11.47
C HIS A 183 -11.77 -21.17 -11.26
N ASN A 184 -12.23 -21.99 -12.22
CA ASN A 184 -12.13 -23.44 -12.16
C ASN A 184 -11.09 -23.95 -13.16
N TYR A 185 -9.97 -24.39 -12.61
CA TYR A 185 -8.84 -24.89 -13.39
C TYR A 185 -8.80 -26.43 -13.48
N ALA A 186 -9.90 -27.14 -13.17
CA ALA A 186 -9.93 -28.60 -13.20
C ALA A 186 -9.63 -29.21 -14.58
N ALA A 187 -9.91 -28.48 -15.66
CA ALA A 187 -9.58 -28.87 -17.03
C ALA A 187 -8.19 -28.38 -17.49
N ALA A 188 -7.53 -27.53 -16.70
CA ALA A 188 -6.19 -27.05 -17.02
C ALA A 188 -5.15 -28.14 -16.75
N SER A 189 -4.04 -28.12 -17.48
CA SER A 189 -2.92 -29.04 -17.28
C SER A 189 -1.59 -28.32 -17.42
N ASN A 190 -0.54 -28.87 -16.81
CA ASN A 190 0.84 -28.36 -16.88
C ASN A 190 1.03 -26.94 -16.30
N ILE A 191 0.28 -26.58 -15.25
CA ILE A 191 0.43 -25.31 -14.52
C ILE A 191 0.87 -25.61 -13.08
N ILE A 192 1.94 -24.95 -12.64
CA ILE A 192 2.39 -24.98 -11.25
C ILE A 192 2.14 -23.60 -10.64
N PHE A 193 1.22 -23.52 -9.68
CA PHE A 193 0.99 -22.32 -8.88
C PHE A 193 1.88 -22.37 -7.65
N THR A 194 2.89 -21.51 -7.58
CA THR A 194 3.75 -21.37 -6.41
C THR A 194 3.28 -20.18 -5.58
N SER A 195 2.98 -20.41 -4.31
CA SER A 195 2.71 -19.35 -3.33
C SER A 195 3.63 -19.49 -2.13
N VAL A 196 3.83 -18.39 -1.42
CA VAL A 196 4.57 -18.34 -0.15
C VAL A 196 3.69 -17.68 0.90
N LEU A 197 3.85 -18.11 2.15
CA LEU A 197 3.01 -17.66 3.28
C LEU A 197 3.07 -16.15 3.52
N LEU A 198 4.21 -15.51 3.21
CA LEU A 198 4.44 -14.07 3.43
C LEU A 198 3.91 -13.18 2.31
N ALA A 199 3.40 -13.75 1.20
CA ALA A 199 2.84 -12.93 0.13
C ALA A 199 1.52 -12.29 0.61
N ILE A 200 1.49 -10.95 0.64
CA ILE A 200 0.36 -10.14 1.16
C ILE A 200 -0.99 -10.43 0.54
N PHE A 201 -1.02 -11.00 -0.67
CA PHE A 201 -2.24 -11.49 -1.28
C PHE A 201 -2.92 -12.62 -0.48
N PHE A 202 -2.31 -13.09 0.63
CA PHE A 202 -2.83 -14.19 1.45
C PHE A 202 -3.01 -13.91 2.95
N ASP A 203 -2.30 -12.96 3.60
CA ASP A 203 -2.61 -12.57 5.00
C ASP A 203 -1.75 -11.37 5.50
N LEU A 204 -2.40 -10.24 5.84
CA LEU A 204 -1.77 -9.03 6.38
C LEU A 204 -1.86 -8.92 7.91
N GLY A 205 -2.78 -9.65 8.55
CA GLY A 205 -3.24 -9.34 9.91
C GLY A 205 -2.27 -9.68 11.05
N ARG A 206 -1.18 -10.44 10.80
CA ARG A 206 -0.37 -11.04 11.89
C ARG A 206 1.14 -10.86 11.79
N GLN A 207 1.66 -10.10 10.84
CA GLN A 207 3.08 -10.21 10.50
C GLN A 207 4.04 -9.71 11.60
N CYS A 208 3.79 -8.57 12.26
CA CYS A 208 4.65 -8.16 13.39
C CYS A 208 4.53 -9.09 14.62
N VAL A 209 3.37 -9.72 14.86
CA VAL A 209 3.17 -10.67 15.96
C VAL A 209 3.81 -12.04 15.66
N ILE A 210 3.85 -12.45 14.39
CA ILE A 210 4.50 -13.70 13.96
C ILE A 210 6.02 -13.59 14.03
N THR A 211 6.61 -12.43 13.71
CA THR A 211 8.07 -12.26 13.71
C THR A 211 8.73 -12.16 15.11
N THR A 212 7.94 -12.12 16.18
CA THR A 212 8.44 -12.12 17.58
C THR A 212 8.40 -13.50 18.25
N LEU A 213 7.98 -14.55 17.53
CA LEU A 213 8.01 -15.95 17.99
C LEU A 213 9.20 -16.73 17.42
#